data_AF-A0A832BZW0-F1
#
_entry.id   AF-A0A832BZW0-F1
#
_cell.length_a   1.000
_cell.length_b   1.000
_cell.length_c   1.000
_cell.angle_alpha   90.00
_cell.angle_beta   90.00
_cell.angle_gamma   90.00
#
_symmetry.space_group_name_H-M   'P 1'
#
loop_
_entity.id
_entity.type
_entity.pdbx_description
1 polymer ?
#
loop_
_entity_poly.entity_id
_entity_poly.type
_entity_poly.pdbx_seq_one_letter_code
_entity_poly.pdbx_strand_id
1 'polypeptide(L)'
;MTEYPQQGSKSQMNSRFQLVIAAAKRSKQISAEAKTRGLSPNQVALVRSKFTKPVTLALEELKAGKVRYVWNKDEPAEARGGGDGVSLPPYQEKTSPVDEAIEPLRSEKMEITESKC
;
A
#
# COMPACT_ATOMS: atom_id res chain seq x y z
N MET A 1 0.65 -12.55 37.07
CA MET A 1 0.32 -11.40 36.21
C MET A 1 1.53 -11.16 35.33
N THR A 2 1.44 -11.43 34.03
CA THR A 2 2.59 -11.33 33.12
C THR A 2 2.76 -9.88 32.70
N GLU A 3 3.82 -9.25 33.19
CA GLU A 3 4.17 -7.87 32.92
C GLU A 3 4.66 -7.75 31.47
N TYR A 4 3.88 -7.09 30.62
CA TYR A 4 4.34 -6.72 29.28
C TYR A 4 5.17 -5.45 29.40
N PRO A 5 6.45 -5.42 28.99
CA PRO A 5 7.20 -4.18 28.97
C PRO A 5 6.54 -3.24 27.95
N GLN A 6 5.90 -2.18 28.44
CA GLN A 6 5.56 -0.99 27.65
C GLN A 6 6.88 -0.36 27.20
N GLN A 7 7.49 -0.91 26.15
CA GLN A 7 8.56 -0.20 25.45
C GLN A 7 7.94 1.01 24.77
N GLY A 8 8.27 2.17 25.34
CA GLY A 8 7.86 3.47 24.86
C GLY A 8 7.97 3.58 23.35
N SER A 9 6.89 4.06 22.75
CA SER A 9 6.72 4.36 21.34
C SER A 9 7.66 5.48 20.89
N LYS A 10 8.97 5.23 20.88
CA LYS A 10 9.91 6.03 20.09
C LYS A 10 9.88 5.44 18.69
N SER A 11 9.56 6.27 17.71
CA SER A 11 9.60 5.92 16.28
C SER A 11 10.89 5.16 15.98
N GLN A 12 10.82 3.83 15.80
CA GLN A 12 12.01 2.96 15.71
C GLN A 12 12.83 3.20 14.44
N MET A 13 12.35 4.04 13.52
CA MET A 13 12.98 4.28 12.23
C MET A 13 13.61 5.67 12.20
N ASN A 14 14.94 5.67 12.14
CA ASN A 14 15.75 6.88 12.15
C ASN A 14 15.79 7.57 10.77
N SER A 15 15.25 6.94 9.71
CA SER A 15 15.26 7.46 8.34
C SER A 15 13.96 7.17 7.60
N ARG A 16 13.49 8.15 6.80
CA ARG A 16 12.31 8.00 5.93
C ARG A 16 12.48 6.84 4.93
N PHE A 17 13.68 6.60 4.45
CA PHE A 17 13.97 5.48 3.54
C PHE A 17 13.83 4.13 4.24
N GLN A 18 14.24 4.03 5.51
CA GLN A 18 14.07 2.79 6.28
C GLN A 18 12.59 2.46 6.49
N LEU A 19 11.75 3.47 6.69
CA LEU A 19 10.31 3.29 6.78
C LEU A 19 9.73 2.72 5.48
N VAL A 20 10.10 3.29 4.33
CA VAL A 20 9.63 2.79 3.03
C VAL A 20 10.07 1.34 2.79
N ILE A 21 11.35 1.03 3.04
CA ILE A 21 11.89 -0.31 2.84
C ILE A 21 11.19 -1.32 3.76
N ALA A 22 11.01 -0.98 5.03
CA ALA A 22 10.36 -1.85 5.99
C ALA A 22 8.87 -2.07 5.66
N ALA A 23 8.15 -1.00 5.30
CA ALA A 23 6.77 -1.11 4.86
C ALA A 23 6.64 -1.98 3.60
N ALA A 24 7.56 -1.83 2.64
CA ALA A 24 7.59 -2.65 1.43
C ALA A 24 7.88 -4.13 1.74
N LYS A 25 8.90 -4.42 2.56
CA LYS A 25 9.22 -5.80 2.98
C LYS A 25 8.04 -6.44 3.70
N ARG A 26 7.44 -5.73 4.66
CA ARG A 26 6.31 -6.24 5.43
C ARG A 26 5.05 -6.40 4.57
N SER A 27 4.80 -5.50 3.63
CA SER A 27 3.70 -5.63 2.68
C SER A 27 3.81 -6.89 1.82
N LYS A 28 5.02 -7.25 1.38
CA LYS A 28 5.23 -8.51 0.64
C LYS A 28 4.90 -9.74 1.49
N GLN A 29 5.28 -9.71 2.78
CA GLN A 29 4.96 -10.79 3.72
C GLN A 29 3.45 -10.96 3.90
N ILE A 30 2.72 -9.85 4.15
CA ILE A 30 1.26 -9.88 4.30
C ILE A 30 0.60 -10.45 3.05
N SER A 31 0.99 -9.98 1.86
CA SER A 31 0.43 -10.47 0.59
C SER A 31 0.73 -11.94 0.35
N ALA A 32 1.97 -12.38 0.60
CA ALA A 32 2.39 -13.76 0.41
C ALA A 32 1.64 -14.70 1.36
N GLU A 33 1.56 -14.35 2.65
CA GLU A 33 0.87 -15.16 3.66
C GLU A 33 -0.65 -15.19 3.44
N ALA A 34 -1.26 -14.07 3.04
CA ALA A 34 -2.66 -14.01 2.63
C ALA A 34 -2.94 -14.95 1.45
N LYS A 35 -2.08 -14.93 0.43
CA LYS A 35 -2.18 -15.83 -0.73
C LYS A 35 -2.01 -17.30 -0.32
N THR A 36 -1.00 -17.63 0.48
CA THR A 36 -0.73 -19.01 0.91
C THR A 36 -1.86 -19.58 1.76
N ARG A 37 -2.50 -18.77 2.60
CA ARG A 37 -3.60 -19.21 3.47
C ARG A 37 -4.99 -19.08 2.85
N GLY A 38 -5.10 -18.49 1.65
CA GLY A 38 -6.39 -18.18 1.05
C GLY A 38 -7.21 -17.17 1.88
N LEU A 39 -6.53 -16.29 2.63
CA LEU A 39 -7.14 -15.30 3.51
C LEU A 39 -7.02 -13.90 2.91
N SER A 40 -7.83 -12.97 3.41
CA SER A 40 -7.65 -11.56 3.09
C SER A 40 -6.43 -10.97 3.82
N PRO A 41 -5.74 -9.97 3.25
CA PRO A 41 -4.63 -9.27 3.92
C PRO A 41 -4.97 -8.75 5.32
N ASN A 42 -6.22 -8.32 5.52
CA ASN A 42 -6.74 -7.84 6.82
C ASN A 42 -6.77 -8.92 7.91
N GLN A 43 -6.95 -10.19 7.54
CA GLN A 43 -6.96 -11.30 8.49
C GLN A 43 -5.53 -11.74 8.88
N VAL A 44 -4.55 -11.40 8.04
CA VAL A 44 -3.13 -11.71 8.29
C VAL A 44 -2.42 -10.56 9.02
N ALA A 45 -2.90 -9.34 8.85
CA ALA A 45 -2.35 -8.18 9.53
C ALA A 45 -2.48 -8.27 11.06
N LEU A 46 -1.47 -7.79 11.76
CA LEU A 46 -1.37 -7.73 13.22
C LEU A 46 -2.18 -6.56 13.81
N VAL A 47 -2.66 -5.66 12.96
CA VAL A 47 -3.50 -4.51 13.33
C VAL A 47 -4.83 -4.64 12.61
N ARG A 48 -5.92 -4.40 13.35
CA ARG A 48 -7.26 -4.29 12.75
C ARG A 48 -7.37 -2.95 12.03
N SER A 49 -7.58 -3.02 10.73
CA SER A 49 -7.74 -1.85 9.87
C SER A 49 -9.01 -1.89 9.06
N LYS A 50 -9.46 -0.71 8.63
CA LYS A 50 -10.47 -0.57 7.57
C LYS A 50 -9.84 -0.71 6.17
N PHE A 51 -8.52 -0.57 6.07
CA PHE A 51 -7.80 -0.65 4.80
C PHE A 51 -7.52 -2.09 4.42
N THR A 52 -7.66 -2.44 3.14
CA THR A 52 -7.36 -3.79 2.63
C THR A 52 -5.99 -3.88 1.96
N LYS A 53 -5.37 -2.72 1.67
CA LYS A 53 -4.11 -2.64 0.94
C LYS A 53 -2.95 -3.11 1.84
N PRO A 54 -2.18 -4.12 1.42
CA PRO A 54 -1.07 -4.68 2.23
C PRO A 54 -0.02 -3.65 2.66
N VAL A 55 0.26 -2.65 1.81
CA VAL A 55 1.21 -1.56 2.15
C VAL A 55 0.67 -0.67 3.26
N THR A 56 -0.62 -0.34 3.21
CA THR A 56 -1.26 0.47 4.25
C THR A 56 -1.31 -0.27 5.58
N LEU A 57 -1.61 -1.57 5.55
CA LEU A 57 -1.56 -2.44 6.73
C LEU A 57 -0.15 -2.51 7.33
N ALA A 58 0.87 -2.68 6.50
CA ALA A 58 2.26 -2.68 6.95
C ALA A 58 2.64 -1.35 7.62
N LEU A 59 2.20 -0.21 7.10
CA LEU A 59 2.44 1.10 7.73
C LEU A 59 1.72 1.24 9.08
N GLU A 60 0.50 0.74 9.20
CA GLU A 60 -0.24 0.77 10.47
C GLU A 60 0.39 -0.17 11.51
N GLU A 61 0.87 -1.34 11.12
CA GLU A 61 1.62 -2.24 11.99
C GLU A 61 2.92 -1.63 12.49
N LEU A 62 3.66 -0.92 11.62
CA LEU A 62 4.87 -0.19 11.98
C LEU A 62 4.56 0.98 12.92
N LYS A 63 3.51 1.76 12.62
CA LYS A 63 3.05 2.86 13.49
C LYS A 63 2.61 2.36 14.87
N ALA A 64 1.96 1.20 14.92
CA ALA A 64 1.53 0.57 16.17
C ALA A 64 2.66 -0.15 16.92
N GLY A 65 3.88 -0.20 16.38
CA GLY A 65 5.02 -0.90 16.98
C GLY A 65 4.84 -2.42 17.06
N LYS A 66 3.95 -3.00 16.24
CA LYS A 66 3.70 -4.46 16.18
C LYS A 66 4.78 -5.19 15.39
N VAL A 67 5.45 -4.49 14.49
CA VAL A 67 6.54 -5.03 13.67
C VAL A 67 7.82 -4.25 13.99
N ARG A 68 8.90 -4.98 14.26
CA ARG A 68 10.24 -4.41 14.44
C ARG A 68 11.03 -4.59 13.16
N TYR A 69 11.63 -3.51 12.70
CA TYR A 69 12.55 -3.56 11.57
C TYR A 69 13.98 -3.60 12.08
N VAL A 70 14.69 -4.69 11.76
CA VAL A 70 16.11 -4.85 12.07
C VAL A 70 16.90 -4.54 10.81
N TRP A 71 17.73 -3.51 10.85
CA TRP A 71 18.63 -3.17 9.75
C TRP A 71 19.96 -3.90 9.94
N ASN A 72 20.15 -5.02 9.26
CA ASN A 72 21.45 -5.66 9.16
C ASN A 72 22.27 -4.93 8.08
N LYS A 73 23.38 -4.28 8.48
CA LYS A 73 24.28 -3.60 7.55
C LYS A 73 25.12 -4.57 6.71
N ASP A 74 25.22 -5.82 7.17
CA ASP A 74 26.07 -6.87 6.59
C ASP A 74 25.30 -7.86 5.70
N GLU A 75 24.05 -7.57 5.34
CA GLU A 75 23.33 -8.36 4.34
C GLU A 75 24.01 -8.13 2.98
N PRO A 76 24.64 -9.14 2.35
CA PRO A 76 25.20 -8.97 1.02
C PRO A 76 24.07 -8.51 0.11
N ALA A 77 24.35 -7.51 -0.73
CA ALA A 77 23.40 -6.95 -1.69
C ALA A 77 22.81 -8.02 -2.65
N GLU A 78 23.30 -9.26 -2.60
CA GLU A 78 22.88 -10.41 -3.40
C GLU A 78 21.66 -11.17 -2.88
N ALA A 79 21.13 -10.88 -1.68
CA ALA A 79 19.80 -11.40 -1.29
C ALA A 79 18.63 -10.53 -1.82
N ARG A 80 18.92 -9.46 -2.57
CA ARG A 80 17.93 -8.49 -3.08
C ARG A 80 17.32 -8.83 -4.44
N GLY A 81 17.62 -9.99 -5.02
CA GLY A 81 17.15 -10.32 -6.37
C GLY A 81 17.00 -11.82 -6.61
N GLY A 82 16.02 -12.45 -5.97
CA GLY A 82 15.56 -13.79 -6.32
C GLY A 82 14.14 -13.74 -6.86
N GLY A 83 13.99 -13.53 -8.18
CA GLY A 83 12.72 -13.68 -8.89
C GLY A 83 12.42 -12.57 -9.89
N ASP A 84 12.92 -12.78 -11.11
CA ASP A 84 12.65 -12.10 -12.38
C ASP A 84 13.10 -10.65 -12.54
N GLY A 85 14.01 -10.44 -13.49
CA GLY A 85 14.45 -9.15 -13.98
C GLY A 85 13.30 -8.33 -14.55
N VAL A 86 12.54 -7.66 -13.68
CA VAL A 86 11.76 -6.50 -14.07
C VAL A 86 12.76 -5.39 -14.34
N SER A 87 13.18 -5.30 -15.60
CA SER A 87 13.66 -4.03 -16.16
C SER A 87 12.58 -3.00 -15.86
N LEU A 88 12.80 -2.18 -14.82
CA LEU A 88 11.93 -1.04 -14.58
C LEU A 88 12.04 -0.18 -15.85
N PRO A 89 10.96 0.01 -16.61
CA PRO A 89 11.02 0.94 -17.73
C PRO A 89 11.47 2.29 -17.17
N PRO A 90 12.30 3.05 -17.91
CA PRO A 90 12.71 4.38 -17.48
C PRO A 90 11.45 5.16 -17.12
N TYR A 91 11.50 5.83 -15.96
CA TYR A 91 10.42 6.67 -15.49
C TYR A 91 10.14 7.74 -16.56
N GLN A 92 9.11 7.52 -17.37
CA GLN A 92 8.64 8.55 -18.30
C GLN A 92 7.86 9.56 -17.47
N GLU A 93 8.53 10.68 -17.19
CA GLU A 93 7.88 11.90 -16.79
C GLU A 93 6.87 12.25 -17.89
N LYS A 94 5.60 11.89 -17.68
CA LYS A 94 4.51 12.39 -18.50
C LYS A 94 4.36 13.86 -18.14
N THR A 95 5.14 14.69 -18.82
CA THR A 95 4.77 16.07 -19.08
C THR A 95 3.46 16.01 -19.86
N SER A 96 2.34 16.05 -19.15
CA SER A 96 1.02 16.17 -19.78
C SER A 96 0.97 17.54 -20.43
N PRO A 97 0.90 17.65 -21.77
CA PRO A 97 0.68 18.94 -22.41
C PRO A 97 -0.82 19.25 -22.30
N VAL A 98 -1.09 20.36 -21.62
CA VAL A 98 -1.96 21.48 -22.06
C VAL A 98 -3.08 21.16 -23.08
N ASP A 99 -4.27 21.64 -22.69
CA ASP A 99 -5.40 22.15 -23.49
C ASP A 99 -6.56 21.27 -23.99
N GLU A 100 -7.74 21.86 -23.77
CA GLU A 100 -9.00 21.78 -24.50
C GLU A 100 -9.62 20.41 -24.84
N ALA A 101 -10.63 20.02 -24.05
CA ALA A 101 -11.98 19.75 -24.57
C ALA A 101 -12.92 19.41 -23.40
N ILE A 102 -13.57 20.41 -22.82
CA ILE A 102 -14.82 20.16 -22.08
C ILE A 102 -15.89 20.05 -23.15
N GLU A 103 -16.19 18.84 -23.63
CA GLU A 103 -17.44 18.61 -24.36
C GLU A 103 -18.60 18.75 -23.36
N PRO A 104 -19.55 19.69 -23.57
CA PRO A 104 -20.77 19.69 -22.78
C PRO A 104 -21.61 18.47 -23.17
N LEU A 105 -21.87 17.62 -22.18
CA LEU A 105 -22.85 16.53 -22.24
C LEU A 105 -24.14 17.04 -22.90
N ARG A 106 -24.44 16.54 -24.10
CA ARG A 106 -25.75 16.71 -24.73
C ARG A 106 -26.81 16.17 -23.78
N SER A 107 -27.63 17.06 -23.24
CA SER A 107 -28.84 16.71 -22.50
C SER A 107 -29.81 15.99 -23.41
N GLU A 108 -29.85 14.66 -23.30
CA GLU A 108 -30.91 13.84 -23.86
C GLU A 108 -32.05 13.73 -22.84
N LYS A 109 -33.29 13.72 -23.37
CA LYS A 109 -34.59 13.38 -22.75
C LYS A 109 -35.35 14.58 -22.15
N MET A 110 -36.64 14.78 -22.40
CA MET A 110 -37.71 13.82 -22.69
C MET A 110 -38.89 14.58 -23.34
N GLU A 111 -39.42 14.13 -24.48
CA GLU A 111 -40.70 14.62 -25.02
C GLU A 111 -41.84 14.10 -24.13
N ILE A 112 -42.55 15.00 -23.47
CA ILE A 112 -43.83 14.70 -22.83
C ILE A 112 -44.90 14.95 -23.89
N THR A 113 -45.50 13.88 -24.41
CA THR A 113 -46.71 13.95 -25.20
C THR A 113 -47.90 13.86 -24.25
N GLU A 114 -48.65 14.95 -24.09
CA GLU A 114 -49.99 14.88 -23.51
C GLU A 114 -51.05 15.03 -24.61
N SER A 115 -51.84 13.97 -24.71
CA SER A 115 -52.99 13.79 -25.59
C SER A 115 -54.15 14.71 -25.23
N LYS A 116 -54.86 15.15 -26.27
CA LYS A 116 -56.20 15.73 -26.29
C LYS A 116 -57.16 15.17 -25.24
N CYS A 117 -57.91 16.07 -24.61
CA CYS A 117 -59.37 15.99 -24.45
C CYS A 117 -59.96 17.37 -24.72
#